data_AF-A0A2N4YUI5-F1
#
_entry.id   AF-A0A2N4YUI5-F1
#
_cell.length_a   1.000
_cell.length_b   1.000
_cell.length_c   1.000
_cell.angle_alpha   90.00
_cell.angle_beta   90.00
_cell.angle_gamma   90.00
#
_symmetry.space_group_name_H-M   'P 1'
#
loop_
_entity.id
_entity.type
_entity.pdbx_description
1 polymer ?
#
loop_
_entity_poly.entity_id
_entity_poly.type
_entity_poly.pdbx_seq_one_letter_code
_entity_poly.pdbx_strand_id
1 'polypeptide(L)'
;IQELGTGEALISFLDEKGSPSVVERAMVIAPCSRMGPVSDDERNGLLNHSPLYGKYEEEVDRESAFEMLQQGVQVATGQQSAPPAKGQQSGDDDGLLGGLKDILFGSTGPRGGKRDGIVQTAAKSAVRQVTNQIVRGMLGSLLGGRKR
;
A
#
# COMPACT_ATOMS: atom_id res chain seq x y z
N ILE A 1 -48.41 -30.10 -17.68
CA ILE A 1 -47.05 -29.53 -17.49
C ILE A 1 -46.24 -30.32 -16.45
N GLN A 2 -46.87 -31.08 -15.54
CA GLN A 2 -46.19 -31.77 -14.43
C GLN A 2 -45.45 -33.07 -14.80
N GLU A 3 -45.47 -33.51 -16.05
CA GLU A 3 -44.94 -34.82 -16.48
C GLU A 3 -43.65 -34.75 -17.32
N LEU A 4 -42.99 -33.59 -17.40
CA LEU A 4 -41.75 -33.45 -18.18
C LEU A 4 -40.55 -34.08 -17.45
N GLY A 5 -39.79 -34.91 -18.17
CA GLY A 5 -38.56 -35.51 -17.68
C GLY A 5 -37.33 -34.58 -17.76
N THR A 6 -36.19 -35.04 -17.23
CA THR A 6 -34.91 -34.33 -17.38
C THR A 6 -34.48 -34.33 -18.85
N GLY A 7 -34.24 -33.14 -19.41
CA GLY A 7 -33.88 -32.98 -20.82
C GLY A 7 -35.06 -32.85 -21.77
N GLU A 8 -36.31 -32.85 -21.28
CA GLU A 8 -37.50 -32.59 -22.08
C GLU A 8 -37.96 -31.14 -21.94
N ALA A 9 -38.39 -30.54 -23.04
CA ALA A 9 -39.02 -29.22 -23.06
C ALA A 9 -40.25 -29.21 -23.96
N LEU A 10 -41.20 -28.33 -23.63
CA LEU A 10 -42.29 -27.97 -24.52
C LEU A 10 -41.84 -26.81 -25.41
N ILE A 11 -41.87 -27.02 -26.71
CA ILE A 11 -41.38 -26.07 -27.71
C ILE A 11 -42.52 -25.80 -28.70
N SER A 12 -42.72 -24.54 -29.05
CA SER A 12 -43.54 -24.12 -30.19
C SER A 12 -42.70 -23.27 -31.13
N PHE A 13 -43.05 -23.30 -32.41
CA PHE A 13 -42.43 -22.49 -33.45
C PHE A 13 -43.41 -21.41 -33.90
N LEU A 14 -42.90 -20.38 -34.57
CA LEU A 14 -43.74 -19.36 -35.18
C LEU A 14 -44.08 -19.78 -36.61
N ASP A 15 -45.31 -19.53 -37.04
CA ASP A 15 -45.72 -19.65 -38.44
C ASP A 15 -45.18 -18.49 -39.30
N GLU A 16 -45.46 -18.51 -40.60
CA GLU A 16 -45.00 -17.47 -41.56
C GLU A 16 -45.48 -16.05 -41.22
N LYS A 17 -46.54 -15.93 -40.42
CA LYS A 17 -47.11 -14.65 -39.96
C LYS A 17 -46.62 -14.29 -38.55
N GLY A 18 -45.76 -15.10 -37.94
CA GLY A 18 -45.23 -14.88 -36.60
C GLY A 18 -46.17 -15.34 -35.48
N SER A 19 -47.23 -16.09 -35.78
CA SER A 19 -48.15 -16.63 -34.77
C SER A 19 -47.61 -17.95 -34.20
N PRO A 20 -47.71 -18.20 -32.88
CA PRO A 20 -47.25 -19.46 -32.30
C PRO A 20 -48.06 -20.67 -32.80
N SER A 21 -47.37 -21.73 -33.20
CA SER A 21 -47.95 -23.02 -33.53
C SER A 21 -48.34 -23.82 -32.29
N VAL A 22 -49.04 -24.95 -32.51
CA VAL A 22 -49.31 -25.92 -31.44
C VAL A 22 -47.99 -26.38 -30.80
N VAL A 23 -48.00 -26.50 -29.47
CA VAL A 23 -46.83 -26.85 -28.66
C VAL A 23 -46.58 -28.36 -28.72
N GLU A 24 -45.32 -28.75 -28.90
CA GLU A 24 -44.89 -30.14 -28.95
C GLU A 24 -43.83 -30.45 -27.88
N ARG A 25 -43.71 -31.74 -27.51
CA ARG A 25 -42.68 -32.20 -26.58
C ARG A 25 -41.42 -32.60 -27.34
N ALA A 26 -40.29 -31.98 -27.01
CA ALA A 26 -39.01 -32.23 -27.64
C ALA A 26 -37.91 -32.51 -26.61
N MET A 27 -36.87 -33.23 -27.05
CA MET A 27 -35.64 -33.43 -26.28
C MET A 27 -34.69 -32.26 -26.53
N VAL A 28 -34.13 -31.71 -25.45
CA VAL A 28 -33.15 -30.61 -25.49
C VAL A 28 -31.78 -31.17 -25.17
N ILE A 29 -30.87 -31.08 -26.13
CA ILE A 29 -29.46 -31.35 -25.89
C ILE A 29 -28.83 -30.13 -25.20
N ALA A 30 -28.26 -30.32 -24.01
CA ALA A 30 -27.47 -29.28 -23.38
C ALA A 30 -26.21 -29.01 -24.22
N PRO A 31 -25.77 -27.75 -24.36
CA PRO A 31 -24.50 -27.46 -25.01
C PRO A 31 -23.40 -28.21 -24.27
N CYS A 32 -22.41 -28.71 -25.01
CA CYS A 32 -21.22 -29.36 -24.43
C CYS A 32 -20.38 -28.31 -23.68
N SER A 33 -20.78 -27.94 -22.46
CA SER A 33 -20.02 -27.06 -21.59
C SER A 33 -19.04 -27.90 -20.76
N ARG A 34 -17.77 -27.48 -20.74
CA ARG A 34 -16.81 -28.01 -19.78
C ARG A 34 -16.87 -27.17 -18.52
N MET A 35 -17.39 -27.76 -17.44
CA MET A 35 -17.41 -27.14 -16.12
C MET A 35 -16.13 -27.51 -15.36
N GLY A 36 -15.35 -26.53 -14.96
CA GLY A 36 -14.08 -26.72 -14.24
C GLY A 36 -12.99 -25.75 -14.71
N PRO A 37 -11.88 -25.64 -13.97
CA PRO A 37 -10.77 -24.79 -14.35
C PRO A 37 -10.16 -25.23 -15.69
N VAL A 38 -9.57 -24.27 -16.41
CA VAL A 38 -8.76 -24.55 -17.60
C VAL A 38 -7.49 -25.31 -17.18
N SER A 39 -7.02 -26.25 -18.00
CA SER A 39 -5.73 -26.89 -17.72
C SER A 39 -4.59 -25.89 -17.90
N ASP A 40 -3.48 -26.10 -17.21
CA ASP A 40 -2.32 -25.21 -17.32
C ASP A 40 -1.77 -25.16 -18.76
N ASP A 41 -1.76 -26.30 -19.46
CA ASP A 41 -1.29 -26.39 -20.85
C ASP A 41 -2.17 -25.56 -21.81
N GLU A 42 -3.49 -25.69 -21.69
CA GLU A 42 -4.43 -24.91 -22.50
C GLU A 42 -4.32 -23.41 -22.18
N ARG A 43 -4.17 -23.07 -20.90
CA ARG A 43 -4.00 -21.68 -20.46
C ARG A 43 -2.72 -21.09 -21.03
N ASN A 44 -1.61 -21.82 -20.97
CA ASN A 44 -0.33 -21.40 -21.51
C ASN A 44 -0.40 -21.22 -23.03
N GLY A 45 -1.07 -22.14 -23.74
CA GLY A 45 -1.32 -22.00 -25.18
C GLY A 45 -2.07 -20.72 -25.52
N LEU A 46 -3.15 -20.41 -24.78
CA LEU A 46 -3.92 -19.19 -24.99
C LEU A 46 -3.12 -17.91 -24.68
N LEU A 47 -2.31 -17.93 -23.62
CA LEU A 47 -1.46 -16.80 -23.25
C LEU A 47 -0.42 -16.51 -24.33
N ASN A 48 0.29 -17.54 -24.80
CA ASN A 48 1.36 -17.40 -25.80
C ASN A 48 0.85 -16.91 -27.17
N HIS A 49 -0.42 -17.17 -27.50
CA HIS A 49 -1.06 -16.69 -28.73
C HIS A 49 -1.80 -15.35 -28.56
N SER A 50 -1.80 -14.77 -27.36
CA SER A 50 -2.46 -13.49 -27.13
C SER A 50 -1.73 -12.35 -27.86
N PRO A 51 -2.45 -11.42 -28.51
CA PRO A 51 -1.86 -10.20 -29.08
C PRO A 51 -1.16 -9.31 -28.04
N LEU A 52 -1.46 -9.52 -26.76
CA LEU A 52 -0.90 -8.79 -25.62
C LEU A 52 0.33 -9.48 -25.02
N TYR A 53 0.66 -10.69 -25.50
CA TYR A 53 1.87 -11.40 -25.14
C TYR A 53 3.11 -10.57 -25.49
N GLY A 54 4.15 -10.60 -24.66
CA GLY A 54 5.31 -9.70 -24.75
C GLY A 54 5.13 -8.31 -24.10
N LYS A 55 3.90 -7.79 -23.95
CA LYS A 55 3.66 -6.55 -23.18
C LYS A 55 3.32 -6.82 -21.72
N TYR A 56 2.56 -7.87 -21.47
CA TYR A 56 2.03 -8.22 -20.15
C TYR A 56 2.38 -9.66 -19.74
N GLU A 57 3.41 -10.24 -20.34
CA GLU A 57 3.87 -11.58 -19.97
C GLU A 57 4.61 -11.60 -18.62
N GLU A 58 5.29 -10.50 -18.29
CA GLU A 58 6.03 -10.36 -17.05
C GLU A 58 5.08 -10.03 -15.90
N GLU A 59 5.03 -10.92 -14.92
CA GLU A 59 4.31 -10.69 -13.67
C GLU A 59 5.08 -9.68 -12.82
N VAL A 60 4.47 -8.52 -12.58
CA VAL A 60 5.06 -7.48 -11.74
C VAL A 60 4.46 -7.59 -10.34
N ASP A 61 5.21 -8.20 -9.44
CA ASP A 61 4.91 -8.16 -8.01
C ASP A 61 5.43 -6.85 -7.40
N ARG A 62 4.53 -6.06 -6.82
CA ARG A 62 4.87 -4.74 -6.27
C ARG A 62 4.85 -4.83 -4.75
N GLU A 63 5.85 -4.22 -4.12
CA GLU A 63 5.90 -4.09 -2.67
C GLU A 63 4.58 -3.50 -2.15
N SER A 64 3.91 -4.27 -1.28
CA SER A 64 2.62 -3.86 -0.77
C SER A 64 2.79 -2.78 0.31
N ALA A 65 1.81 -1.88 0.43
CA ALA A 65 1.84 -0.87 1.51
C ALA A 65 1.95 -1.53 2.90
N PHE A 66 1.42 -2.73 3.06
CA PHE A 66 1.53 -3.52 4.28
C PHE A 66 2.99 -3.91 4.58
N GLU A 67 3.71 -4.43 3.59
CA GLU A 67 5.14 -4.77 3.73
C GLU A 67 5.98 -3.53 4.06
N MET A 68 5.75 -2.42 3.37
CA MET A 68 6.45 -1.16 3.63
C MET A 68 6.23 -0.67 5.07
N LEU A 69 5.00 -0.75 5.57
CA LEU A 69 4.66 -0.36 6.94
C LEU A 69 5.28 -1.31 7.97
N GLN A 70 5.27 -2.61 7.71
CA GLN A 70 5.87 -3.61 8.59
C GLN A 70 7.39 -3.42 8.71
N GLN A 71 8.07 -3.18 7.58
CA GLN A 71 9.49 -2.82 7.57
C GLN A 71 9.75 -1.54 8.38
N GLY A 72 8.90 -0.51 8.24
CA GLY A 72 9.01 0.72 9.01
C GLY A 72 8.92 0.51 10.53
N VAL A 73 8.04 -0.38 11.00
CA VAL A 73 7.91 -0.72 12.43
C VAL A 73 9.13 -1.51 12.93
N GLN A 74 9.67 -2.43 12.13
CA GLN A 74 10.87 -3.19 12.46
C GLN A 74 12.11 -2.30 12.55
N VAL A 75 12.25 -1.33 11.64
CA VAL A 75 13.35 -0.35 11.68
C VAL A 75 13.24 0.56 12.91
N ALA A 76 12.03 1.02 13.24
CA ALA A 76 11.80 1.86 14.41
C ALA A 76 12.10 1.15 15.74
N THR A 77 11.79 -0.15 15.85
CA THR A 77 12.08 -0.95 17.04
C THR A 77 13.57 -1.32 17.16
N GLY A 78 14.28 -1.51 16.05
CA GLY A 78 15.73 -1.71 16.05
C GLY A 78 16.54 -0.49 16.53
N GLN A 79 16.08 0.73 16.23
CA GLN A 79 16.75 1.97 16.66
C GLN A 79 16.53 2.33 18.14
N GLN A 80 15.55 1.74 18.82
CA GLN A 80 15.31 1.96 20.26
C GLN A 80 16.25 1.13 21.17
N SER A 81 17.10 0.27 20.60
CA SER A 81 18.05 -0.57 21.36
C SER A 81 19.45 0.05 21.53
N ALA A 82 19.65 1.32 21.12
CA ALA A 82 20.90 2.03 21.42
C ALA A 82 20.93 2.43 22.90
N PRO A 83 21.95 2.04 23.69
CA PRO A 83 21.99 2.34 25.11
C PRO A 83 22.01 3.86 25.35
N PRO A 84 21.27 4.37 26.35
CA PRO A 84 21.31 5.78 26.70
C PRO A 84 22.74 6.15 27.09
N ALA A 85 23.32 7.12 26.38
CA ALA A 85 24.58 7.73 26.78
C ALA A 85 24.40 8.25 28.22
N LYS A 86 25.16 7.68 29.16
CA LYS A 86 25.25 8.14 30.55
C LYS A 86 25.73 9.59 30.57
N GLY A 87 24.79 10.54 30.61
CA GLY A 87 25.06 11.92 30.99
C GLY A 87 25.28 11.99 32.50
N GLN A 88 26.50 12.37 32.88
CA GLN A 88 27.00 12.44 34.25
C GLN A 88 26.12 13.26 35.21
N GLN A 89 25.89 12.70 36.40
CA GLN A 89 25.69 13.47 37.63
C GLN A 89 26.95 14.28 37.96
N SER A 90 26.76 15.53 38.36
CA SER A 90 27.57 16.42 39.24
C SER A 90 27.15 17.84 38.85
N GLY A 91 26.76 18.77 39.71
CA GLY A 91 27.07 19.04 41.10
C GLY A 91 26.84 20.56 41.22
N ASP A 92 26.41 21.05 42.38
CA ASP A 92 26.33 22.48 42.66
C ASP A 92 27.59 23.21 42.19
N ASP A 93 27.43 24.31 41.46
CA ASP A 93 28.46 25.34 41.40
C ASP A 93 27.81 26.72 41.30
N ASP A 94 27.94 27.44 42.40
CA ASP A 94 27.41 28.75 42.74
C ASP A 94 28.12 29.87 41.97
N GLY A 95 27.36 30.83 41.44
CA GLY A 95 27.86 32.14 41.01
C GLY A 95 28.35 32.29 39.55
N LEU A 96 27.72 33.24 38.83
CA LEU A 96 28.09 33.90 37.56
C LEU A 96 28.35 33.02 36.30
N LEU A 97 29.08 31.92 36.41
CA LEU A 97 29.37 30.98 35.32
C LEU A 97 28.17 30.07 34.99
N GLY A 98 27.33 29.75 35.98
CA GLY A 98 26.08 29.02 35.78
C GLY A 98 25.09 29.76 34.89
N GLY A 99 24.94 31.08 35.09
CA GLY A 99 24.03 31.90 34.29
C GLY A 99 24.41 32.01 32.81
N LEU A 100 25.71 31.98 32.47
CA LEU A 100 26.17 32.00 31.08
C LEU A 100 26.00 30.63 30.40
N LYS A 101 26.21 29.54 31.16
CA LYS A 101 25.93 28.17 30.69
C LYS A 101 24.43 27.95 30.48
N ASP A 102 23.58 28.52 31.34
CA ASP A 102 22.13 28.46 31.23
C ASP A 102 21.60 29.19 29.99
N ILE A 103 22.23 30.29 29.59
CA ILE A 103 21.88 31.00 28.34
C ILE A 103 22.28 30.15 27.12
N LEU A 104 23.46 29.52 27.15
CA LEU A 104 23.99 28.73 26.04
C LEU A 104 23.27 27.38 25.86
N PHE A 105 23.13 26.61 26.94
CA PHE A 105 22.61 25.23 26.93
C PHE A 105 21.17 25.09 27.42
N GLY A 106 20.58 26.16 27.96
CA GLY A 106 19.22 26.14 28.49
C GLY A 106 19.19 25.74 29.96
N SER A 107 18.18 26.23 30.68
CA SER A 107 18.00 25.94 32.09
C SER A 107 16.66 25.27 32.37
N THR A 108 16.63 24.44 33.41
CA THR A 108 15.41 23.81 33.91
C THR A 108 15.02 24.49 35.22
N GLY A 109 13.90 25.21 35.22
CA GLY A 109 13.43 25.93 36.40
C GLY A 109 12.90 24.99 37.51
N PRO A 110 12.83 25.46 38.76
CA PRO A 110 12.42 24.66 39.92
C PRO A 110 10.94 24.19 39.89
N ARG A 111 10.14 24.64 38.92
CA ARG A 111 8.78 24.14 38.64
C ARG A 111 8.67 23.30 37.36
N GLY A 112 9.80 22.79 36.85
CA GLY A 112 9.83 21.87 35.69
C GLY A 112 9.72 22.54 34.31
N GLY A 113 9.69 23.87 34.24
CA GLY A 113 9.72 24.61 32.98
C GLY A 113 11.12 24.62 32.37
N LYS A 114 11.27 24.04 31.17
CA LYS A 114 12.53 24.05 30.41
C LYS A 114 12.59 25.28 29.50
N ARG A 115 13.66 26.06 29.59
CA ARG A 115 13.96 27.15 28.63
C ARG A 115 15.10 26.68 27.73
N ASP A 116 14.83 26.49 26.44
CA ASP A 116 15.83 26.10 25.43
C ASP A 116 16.88 27.22 25.29
N GLY A 117 18.17 26.91 25.48
CA GLY A 117 19.28 27.84 25.30
C GLY A 117 19.58 28.14 23.82
N ILE A 118 20.31 29.22 23.55
CA ILE A 118 20.56 29.72 22.19
C ILE A 118 21.26 28.72 21.26
N VAL A 119 22.11 27.83 21.80
CA VAL A 119 22.75 26.76 21.01
C VAL A 119 21.72 25.71 20.60
N GLN A 120 20.81 25.37 21.50
CA GLN A 120 19.74 24.41 21.25
C GLN A 120 18.70 24.95 20.27
N THR A 121 18.38 26.24 20.31
CA THR A 121 17.48 26.88 19.34
C THR A 121 18.10 26.98 17.95
N ALA A 122 19.39 27.29 17.85
CA ALA A 122 20.11 27.35 16.57
C ALA A 122 20.30 25.96 15.94
N ALA A 123 20.62 24.94 16.75
CA ALA A 123 20.69 23.55 16.27
C ALA A 123 19.31 23.06 15.79
N LYS A 124 18.24 23.37 16.54
CA LYS A 124 16.87 22.93 16.22
C LYS A 124 16.28 23.64 15.00
N SER A 125 16.67 24.88 14.71
CA SER A 125 16.25 25.59 13.49
C SER A 125 16.99 25.08 12.25
N ALA A 126 18.29 24.80 12.35
CA ALA A 126 19.06 24.19 11.26
C ALA A 126 18.53 22.80 10.88
N VAL A 127 18.18 21.97 11.88
CA VAL A 127 17.61 20.64 11.65
C VAL A 127 16.27 20.72 10.90
N ARG A 128 15.39 21.67 11.22
CA ARG A 128 14.08 21.84 10.55
C ARG A 128 14.20 22.29 9.09
N GLN A 129 15.21 23.10 8.76
CA GLN A 129 15.43 23.55 7.38
C GLN A 129 16.03 22.44 6.51
N VAL A 130 16.97 21.67 7.05
CA VAL A 130 17.57 20.52 6.34
C VAL A 130 16.55 19.39 6.14
N THR A 131 15.70 19.11 7.13
CA THR A 131 14.67 18.06 6.99
C THR A 131 13.63 18.39 5.93
N ASN A 132 13.09 19.61 5.88
CA ASN A 132 12.09 19.96 4.86
C ASN A 132 12.66 19.97 3.42
N GLN A 133 13.95 20.26 3.27
CA GLN A 133 14.64 20.20 1.96
C GLN A 133 14.91 18.76 1.51
N ILE A 134 15.31 17.87 2.41
CA ILE A 134 15.51 16.45 2.09
C ILE A 134 14.18 15.79 1.76
N VAL A 135 13.13 16.08 2.53
CA VAL A 135 11.77 15.58 2.28
C VAL A 135 11.27 16.06 0.91
N ARG A 136 11.40 17.35 0.57
CA ARG A 136 10.97 17.87 -0.75
C ARG A 136 11.84 17.36 -1.91
N GLY A 137 13.15 17.18 -1.69
CA GLY A 137 14.09 16.71 -2.70
C GLY A 137 13.91 15.24 -3.03
N MET A 138 13.74 14.38 -2.01
CA MET A 138 13.58 12.94 -2.20
C MET A 138 12.14 12.55 -2.57
N LEU A 139 11.11 13.15 -1.94
CA LEU A 139 9.72 12.88 -2.34
C LEU A 139 9.31 13.60 -3.63
N GLY A 140 9.91 14.75 -3.95
CA GLY A 140 9.66 15.45 -5.23
C GLY A 140 10.25 14.71 -6.43
N SER A 141 11.32 13.95 -6.23
CA SER A 141 11.94 13.09 -7.25
C SER A 141 11.16 11.79 -7.47
N LEU A 142 10.46 11.27 -6.46
CA LEU A 142 9.67 10.04 -6.53
C LEU A 142 8.22 10.29 -6.97
N LEU A 143 7.64 11.47 -6.72
CA LEU A 143 6.22 11.75 -6.94
C LEU A 143 5.88 12.66 -8.14
N GLY A 144 6.77 12.73 -9.14
CA GLY A 144 6.38 13.18 -10.49
C GLY A 144 6.59 14.66 -10.80
N GLY A 145 7.72 14.96 -11.46
CA GLY A 145 7.95 16.19 -12.20
C GLY A 145 7.59 16.04 -13.68
N ARG A 146 6.31 15.89 -14.03
CA ARG A 146 5.83 15.99 -15.42
C ARG A 146 5.18 17.36 -15.63
N LYS A 147 5.97 18.30 -16.16
CA LYS A 147 5.45 19.52 -16.78
C LYS A 147 6.20 19.78 -18.10
N ARG A 148 5.74 19.09 -19.14
CA ARG A 148 5.56 19.61 -20.50
C ARG A 148 4.34 18.93 -21.08
#